data_AF-A0A7H4MMW1-F1
#
_entry.id   AF-A0A7H4MMW1-F1
#
_cell.length_a   1.000
_cell.length_b   1.000
_cell.length_c   1.000
_cell.angle_alpha   90.00
_cell.angle_beta   90.00
_cell.angle_gamma   90.00
#
_symmetry.space_group_name_H-M   'P 1'
#
loop_
_entity.id
_entity.type
_entity.pdbx_description
1 polymer ?
#
loop_
_entity_poly.entity_id
_entity_poly.type
_entity_poly.pdbx_seq_one_letter_code
_entity_poly.pdbx_strand_id
1 'polypeptide(L)'
;MLLHDLHNYWFSVNPVQQLVVELTERDVLQDGDQHMAEHLHLKGVQLAIDDFGTGNSSLSWLEKLRPDVLKIDRSFTSSVGIDSVNATVTDIIIALADRLNIVTVAEGVETLEQESYLRGHGVDVLQGFYYARPMPIEAFPAWLADREGQKSEGGE
;
A
#
# COMPACT_ATOMS: atom_id res chain seq x y z
N MET A 1 5.38 18.60 -10.71
CA MET A 1 6.04 17.62 -11.61
C MET A 1 5.11 16.43 -11.83
N LEU A 2 4.71 15.70 -10.78
CA LEU A 2 3.80 14.55 -10.88
C LEU A 2 2.54 14.76 -11.74
N LEU A 3 1.74 15.80 -11.46
CA LEU A 3 0.53 16.07 -12.25
C LEU A 3 0.85 16.30 -13.73
N HIS A 4 1.96 16.95 -14.04
CA HIS A 4 2.38 17.20 -15.40
C HIS A 4 2.70 15.88 -16.12
N ASP A 5 3.43 14.98 -15.47
CA ASP A 5 3.77 13.66 -16.03
C ASP A 5 2.52 12.80 -16.22
N LEU A 6 1.61 12.79 -15.25
CA LEU A 6 0.35 12.04 -15.37
C LEU A 6 -0.52 12.58 -16.52
N HIS A 7 -0.57 13.89 -16.73
CA HIS A 7 -1.26 14.47 -17.89
C HIS A 7 -0.62 14.07 -19.22
N ASN A 8 0.71 14.07 -19.29
CA ASN A 8 1.42 13.80 -20.54
C ASN A 8 1.40 12.31 -20.92
N TYR A 9 1.55 11.41 -19.94
CA TYR A 9 1.79 9.98 -20.20
C TYR A 9 0.58 9.09 -19.91
N TRP A 10 -0.20 9.42 -18.88
CA TRP A 10 -1.30 8.55 -18.42
C TRP A 10 -2.65 9.05 -18.93
N PHE A 11 -3.03 10.27 -18.59
CA PHE A 11 -4.35 10.80 -18.96
C PHE A 11 -4.49 11.05 -20.47
N SER A 12 -3.39 11.30 -21.18
CA SER A 12 -3.40 11.55 -22.63
C SER A 12 -3.85 10.34 -23.46
N VAL A 13 -3.72 9.13 -22.93
CA VAL A 13 -4.11 7.88 -23.63
C VAL A 13 -5.48 7.33 -23.18
N ASN A 14 -6.21 8.06 -22.32
CA ASN A 14 -7.53 7.70 -21.79
C ASN A 14 -7.66 6.24 -21.31
N PRO A 15 -6.84 5.82 -20.32
CA PRO A 15 -6.78 4.44 -19.85
C PRO A 15 -8.00 4.10 -18.98
N VAL A 16 -8.26 2.80 -18.80
CA VAL A 16 -9.07 2.35 -17.66
C VAL A 16 -8.32 2.73 -16.39
N GLN A 17 -8.95 3.52 -15.53
CA GLN A 17 -8.23 4.11 -14.42
C GLN A 17 -8.00 3.08 -13.30
N GLN A 18 -6.75 2.66 -13.13
CA GLN A 18 -6.30 1.67 -12.13
C GLN A 18 -4.99 2.09 -11.44
N LEU A 19 -4.68 3.39 -11.45
CA LEU A 19 -3.41 3.90 -10.99
C LEU A 19 -3.55 4.24 -9.50
N VAL A 20 -2.57 3.78 -8.72
CA VAL A 20 -2.35 4.21 -7.34
C VAL A 20 -1.06 5.03 -7.34
N VAL A 21 -1.11 6.22 -6.76
CA VAL A 21 0.07 7.06 -6.53
C VAL A 21 0.45 6.97 -5.07
N GLU A 22 1.69 6.56 -4.81
CA GLU A 22 2.24 6.47 -3.46
C GLU A 22 2.99 7.75 -3.11
N LEU A 23 2.73 8.27 -1.91
CA LEU A 23 3.42 9.43 -1.34
C LEU A 23 4.06 9.04 -0.01
N THR A 24 5.33 9.41 0.20
CA THR A 24 6.06 8.97 1.39
C THR A 24 5.83 9.90 2.58
N GLU A 25 5.65 9.36 3.78
CA GLU A 25 5.45 10.18 5.00
C GLU A 25 6.69 11.05 5.36
N ARG A 26 7.84 10.75 4.76
CA ARG A 26 9.09 11.50 4.97
C ARG A 26 9.09 12.83 4.24
N ASP A 27 8.24 12.98 3.23
CA ASP A 27 8.08 14.24 2.53
C ASP A 27 7.35 15.26 3.42
N VAL A 28 7.66 16.54 3.24
CA VAL A 28 6.95 17.60 3.94
C VAL A 28 5.69 17.93 3.15
N LEU A 29 4.53 17.75 3.78
CA LEU A 29 3.24 18.12 3.20
C LEU A 29 3.21 19.62 2.90
N GLN A 30 3.07 19.97 1.63
CA GLN A 30 2.98 21.35 1.15
C GLN A 30 1.51 21.74 0.97
N ASP A 31 1.21 23.05 1.00
CA ASP A 31 -0.16 23.55 0.82
C ASP A 31 -0.78 23.17 -0.54
N GLY A 32 0.05 22.88 -1.55
CA GLY A 32 -0.38 22.41 -2.86
C GLY A 32 -0.79 20.93 -2.90
N ASP A 33 -0.40 20.12 -1.92
CA ASP A 33 -0.59 18.66 -1.98
C ASP A 33 -2.05 18.27 -1.80
N GLN A 34 -2.82 19.04 -1.03
CA GLN A 34 -4.26 18.85 -0.93
C GLN A 34 -4.95 19.05 -2.29
N HIS A 35 -4.61 20.12 -3.01
CA HIS A 35 -5.19 20.39 -4.33
C HIS A 35 -4.78 19.34 -5.35
N MET A 36 -3.54 18.86 -5.27
CA MET A 36 -3.07 17.74 -6.07
C MET A 36 -3.88 16.48 -5.79
N ALA A 37 -4.09 16.13 -4.51
CA ALA A 37 -4.84 14.96 -4.11
C ALA A 37 -6.29 15.02 -4.59
N GLU A 38 -6.97 16.15 -4.39
CA GLU A 38 -8.32 16.40 -4.89
C GLU A 38 -8.39 16.24 -6.42
N HIS A 39 -7.42 16.78 -7.16
CA HIS A 39 -7.36 16.63 -8.62
C HIS A 39 -7.16 15.18 -9.06
N LEU A 40 -6.33 14.41 -8.35
CA LEU A 40 -6.08 12.99 -8.64
C LEU A 40 -7.34 12.14 -8.37
N HIS A 41 -8.01 12.36 -7.25
CA HIS A 41 -9.28 11.71 -6.94
C HIS A 41 -10.37 12.02 -7.97
N LEU A 42 -10.47 13.28 -8.43
CA LEU A 42 -11.40 13.67 -9.51
C LEU A 42 -11.11 12.94 -10.83
N LYS A 43 -9.88 12.47 -11.04
CA LYS A 43 -9.48 11.65 -12.18
C LYS A 43 -9.62 10.16 -11.93
N GLY A 44 -10.06 9.74 -10.74
CA GLY A 44 -10.17 8.34 -10.33
C GLY A 44 -8.84 7.68 -9.97
N VAL A 45 -7.77 8.46 -9.82
CA VAL A 45 -6.48 7.96 -9.34
C VAL A 45 -6.56 7.81 -7.82
N GLN A 46 -6.15 6.65 -7.32
CA GLN A 46 -6.10 6.39 -5.88
C GLN A 46 -4.79 6.91 -5.29
N LEU A 47 -4.82 7.27 -4.01
CA LEU A 47 -3.66 7.69 -3.26
C LEU A 47 -3.30 6.70 -2.17
N ALA A 48 -2.01 6.39 -2.06
CA ALA A 48 -1.44 5.63 -0.97
C ALA A 48 -0.49 6.50 -0.14
N ILE A 49 -0.51 6.35 1.18
CA ILE A 49 0.58 6.82 2.04
C ILE A 49 1.54 5.66 2.25
N ASP A 50 2.79 5.87 1.86
CA ASP A 50 3.90 4.94 2.03
C ASP A 50 4.65 5.20 3.34
N ASP A 51 5.30 4.17 3.88
CA ASP A 51 6.11 4.24 5.10
C ASP A 51 5.34 4.74 6.36
N PHE A 52 4.02 4.51 6.44
CA PHE A 52 3.18 5.08 7.51
C PHE A 52 3.62 4.63 8.90
N GLY A 53 3.81 5.59 9.80
CA GLY A 53 4.22 5.35 11.19
C GLY A 53 5.72 5.55 11.43
N THR A 54 6.50 5.89 10.40
CA THR A 54 7.95 6.13 10.51
C THR A 54 8.30 7.62 10.61
N GLY A 55 7.33 8.52 10.39
CA GLY A 55 7.52 9.97 10.26
C GLY A 55 6.83 10.84 11.31
N ASN A 56 6.79 12.15 11.02
CA ASN A 56 6.59 13.20 12.04
C ASN A 56 5.16 13.75 12.13
N SER A 57 4.17 13.34 11.32
CA SER A 57 2.77 13.79 11.45
C SER A 57 1.81 13.04 10.50
N SER A 58 1.70 11.73 10.65
CA SER A 58 0.87 10.86 9.80
C SER A 58 -0.63 11.21 9.79
N LEU A 59 -1.17 11.80 10.88
CA LEU A 59 -2.60 12.15 10.97
C LEU A 59 -3.01 13.35 10.10
N SER A 60 -2.15 14.36 9.94
CA SER A 60 -2.48 15.52 9.10
C SER A 60 -2.48 15.14 7.61
N TRP A 61 -1.67 14.15 7.24
CA TRP A 61 -1.71 13.54 5.92
C TRP A 61 -3.03 12.84 5.65
N LEU A 62 -3.53 12.03 6.61
CA LEU A 62 -4.84 11.40 6.50
C LEU A 62 -5.97 12.41 6.31
N GLU A 63 -5.93 13.53 7.04
CA GLU A 63 -6.95 14.57 6.95
C GLU A 63 -6.91 15.32 5.60
N LYS A 64 -5.73 15.77 5.17
CA LYS A 64 -5.59 16.61 3.98
C LYS A 64 -5.65 15.81 2.68
N LEU A 65 -5.03 14.64 2.64
CA LEU A 65 -4.94 13.85 1.42
C LEU A 65 -6.11 12.90 1.26
N ARG A 66 -6.75 12.45 2.36
CA ARG A 66 -7.81 11.44 2.36
C ARG A 66 -7.42 10.22 1.51
N PRO A 67 -6.33 9.52 1.85
CA PRO A 67 -5.82 8.44 1.01
C PRO A 67 -6.78 7.25 0.97
N ASP A 68 -6.73 6.51 -0.13
CA ASP A 68 -7.45 5.25 -0.31
C ASP A 68 -6.69 4.07 0.29
N VAL A 69 -5.35 4.18 0.35
CA VAL A 69 -4.45 3.11 0.78
C VAL A 69 -3.47 3.60 1.84
N LEU A 70 -3.21 2.76 2.83
CA LEU A 70 -2.20 2.98 3.85
C LEU A 70 -1.23 1.80 3.87
N LYS A 71 0.05 2.08 3.60
CA LYS A 71 1.09 1.06 3.53
C LYS A 71 1.84 1.02 4.86
N ILE A 72 1.86 -0.16 5.48
CA ILE A 72 2.52 -0.46 6.74
C ILE A 72 3.95 -0.90 6.42
N ASP A 73 4.93 -0.09 6.81
CA ASP A 73 6.34 -0.35 6.53
C ASP A 73 6.84 -1.68 7.11
N ARG A 74 7.85 -2.24 6.44
CA ARG A 74 8.51 -3.49 6.83
C ARG A 74 9.05 -3.48 8.26
N SER A 75 9.45 -2.33 8.81
CA SER A 75 9.94 -2.24 10.20
C SER A 75 8.85 -2.59 11.23
N PHE A 76 7.58 -2.44 10.87
CA PHE A 76 6.43 -2.85 11.67
C PHE A 76 6.08 -4.33 11.42
N THR A 77 5.97 -4.73 10.15
CA THR A 77 5.60 -6.11 9.79
C THR A 77 6.63 -7.15 10.25
N SER A 78 7.91 -6.79 10.29
CA SER A 78 8.98 -7.68 10.78
C SER A 78 8.88 -8.00 12.28
N SER A 79 8.07 -7.24 13.02
CA SER A 79 7.92 -7.34 14.48
C SER A 79 6.60 -7.94 14.94
N VAL A 80 5.72 -8.34 14.02
CA VAL A 80 4.44 -8.95 14.39
C VAL A 80 4.62 -10.36 14.94
N GLY A 81 3.74 -10.78 15.85
CA GLY A 81 3.83 -12.10 16.49
C GLY A 81 4.93 -12.24 17.56
N ILE A 82 5.65 -11.15 17.88
CA ILE A 82 6.54 -11.06 19.05
C ILE A 82 6.06 -9.94 19.98
N ASP A 83 6.32 -10.08 21.29
CA ASP A 83 6.03 -9.05 22.28
C ASP A 83 6.94 -7.84 22.07
N SER A 84 6.50 -6.91 21.21
CA SER A 84 7.24 -5.70 20.86
C SER A 84 6.33 -4.48 20.78
N VAL A 85 6.90 -3.30 20.99
CA VAL A 85 6.19 -2.02 20.82
C VAL A 85 5.68 -1.88 19.38
N ASN A 86 6.47 -2.30 18.40
CA ASN A 86 6.10 -2.20 16.99
C ASN A 86 4.90 -3.10 16.65
N ALA A 87 4.74 -4.28 17.26
CA ALA A 87 3.53 -5.09 17.11
C ALA A 87 2.29 -4.33 17.59
N THR A 88 2.38 -3.70 18.77
CA THR A 88 1.26 -2.89 19.32
C THR A 88 0.93 -1.70 18.42
N VAL A 89 1.94 -1.01 17.90
CA VAL A 89 1.74 0.11 16.96
C VAL A 89 1.12 -0.39 15.64
N THR A 90 1.54 -1.55 15.14
CA THR A 90 0.95 -2.17 13.94
C THR A 90 -0.56 -2.38 14.12
N ASP A 91 -0.98 -2.95 15.25
CA ASP A 91 -2.40 -3.18 15.53
C ASP A 91 -3.21 -1.86 15.59
N ILE A 92 -2.61 -0.81 16.16
CA ILE A 92 -3.22 0.53 16.21
C ILE A 92 -3.37 1.12 14.80
N ILE A 93 -2.35 0.97 13.94
CA ILE A 93 -2.38 1.44 12.55
C ILE A 93 -3.49 0.71 11.77
N ILE A 94 -3.58 -0.62 11.91
CA ILE A 94 -4.63 -1.42 11.26
C ILE A 94 -6.02 -0.96 11.72
N ALA A 95 -6.21 -0.82 13.03
CA ALA A 95 -7.49 -0.38 13.60
C ALA A 95 -7.84 1.09 13.25
N LEU A 96 -6.85 1.94 12.99
CA LEU A 96 -7.07 3.29 12.49
C LEU A 96 -7.57 3.26 11.05
N ALA A 97 -6.89 2.51 10.17
CA ALA A 97 -7.26 2.38 8.78
C ALA A 97 -8.68 1.80 8.60
N ASP A 98 -9.02 0.75 9.35
CA ASP A 98 -10.36 0.17 9.37
C ASP A 98 -11.43 1.21 9.74
N ARG A 99 -11.23 1.96 10.82
CA ARG A 99 -12.17 3.02 11.24
C ARG A 99 -12.34 4.15 10.23
N LEU A 100 -11.30 4.40 9.43
CA LEU A 100 -11.32 5.41 8.37
C LEU A 100 -11.77 4.84 7.02
N ASN A 101 -12.04 3.53 6.92
CA ASN A 101 -12.32 2.81 5.68
C ASN A 101 -11.20 2.97 4.63
N ILE A 102 -9.95 2.89 5.07
CA ILE A 102 -8.76 2.96 4.22
C ILE A 102 -8.21 1.55 4.04
N VAL A 103 -7.90 1.18 2.79
CA VAL A 103 -7.32 -0.13 2.46
C VAL A 103 -5.91 -0.22 3.02
N THR A 104 -5.57 -1.32 3.66
CA THR A 104 -4.24 -1.55 4.23
C THR A 104 -3.39 -2.46 3.36
N VAL A 105 -2.13 -2.06 3.17
CA VAL A 105 -1.10 -2.89 2.54
C VAL A 105 0.01 -3.11 3.54
N ALA A 106 0.28 -4.35 3.96
CA ALA A 106 1.45 -4.64 4.78
C ALA A 106 2.63 -5.05 3.90
N GLU A 107 3.76 -4.35 4.08
CA GLU A 107 4.96 -4.57 3.28
C GLU A 107 5.98 -5.48 3.97
N GLY A 108 6.81 -6.15 3.17
CA GLY A 108 7.91 -6.96 3.71
C GLY A 108 7.47 -8.23 4.43
N VAL A 109 6.31 -8.81 4.05
CA VAL A 109 5.90 -10.14 4.51
C VAL A 109 6.83 -11.21 3.96
N GLU A 110 7.50 -11.93 4.84
CA GLU A 110 8.53 -12.94 4.51
C GLU A 110 8.19 -14.34 5.01
N THR A 111 7.30 -14.47 6.00
CA THR A 111 6.93 -15.77 6.59
C THR A 111 5.42 -15.99 6.66
N LEU A 112 5.02 -17.26 6.77
CA LEU A 112 3.62 -17.67 6.94
C LEU A 112 3.04 -17.16 8.27
N GLU A 113 3.85 -17.06 9.31
CA GLU A 113 3.44 -16.54 10.62
C GLU A 113 3.08 -15.05 10.52
N GLN A 114 3.89 -14.26 9.80
CA GLN A 114 3.60 -12.85 9.54
C GLN A 114 2.32 -12.70 8.71
N GLU A 115 2.17 -13.51 7.65
CA GLU A 115 0.95 -13.53 6.84
C GLU A 115 -0.29 -13.82 7.69
N SER A 116 -0.25 -14.91 8.45
CA SER A 116 -1.37 -15.37 9.28
C SER A 116 -1.74 -14.34 10.33
N TYR A 117 -0.75 -13.70 10.97
CA TYR A 117 -0.97 -12.59 11.89
C TYR A 117 -1.69 -11.44 11.19
N LEU A 118 -1.14 -10.92 10.10
CA LEU A 118 -1.64 -9.72 9.43
C LEU A 118 -3.05 -9.96 8.86
N ARG A 119 -3.31 -11.13 8.26
CA ARG A 119 -4.67 -11.54 7.83
C ARG A 119 -5.64 -11.61 9.00
N GLY A 120 -5.21 -12.22 10.11
CA GLY A 120 -6.04 -12.36 11.31
C GLY A 120 -6.43 -11.03 11.95
N HIS A 121 -5.61 -9.98 11.74
CA HIS A 121 -5.88 -8.63 12.24
C HIS A 121 -6.61 -7.75 11.23
N GLY A 122 -6.95 -8.27 10.05
CA GLY A 122 -7.78 -7.56 9.06
C GLY A 122 -7.00 -6.78 8.01
N VAL A 123 -5.72 -7.08 7.78
CA VAL A 123 -4.98 -6.44 6.67
C VAL A 123 -5.50 -6.92 5.31
N ASP A 124 -5.80 -5.97 4.43
CA ASP A 124 -6.45 -6.22 3.13
C ASP A 124 -5.49 -6.84 2.10
N VAL A 125 -4.29 -6.27 2.00
CA VAL A 125 -3.28 -6.65 1.00
C VAL A 125 -1.94 -6.90 1.67
N LEU A 126 -1.28 -7.97 1.25
CA LEU A 126 0.03 -8.34 1.76
C LEU A 126 1.05 -8.34 0.61
N GLN A 127 2.19 -7.70 0.83
CA GLN A 127 3.29 -7.60 -0.12
C GLN A 127 4.58 -8.06 0.57
N GLY A 128 5.36 -8.90 -0.10
CA GLY A 128 6.69 -9.26 0.38
C GLY A 128 7.25 -10.51 -0.26
N PHE A 129 8.47 -10.89 0.15
CA PHE A 129 9.21 -12.00 -0.45
C PHE A 129 8.56 -13.36 -0.18
N TYR A 130 7.66 -13.47 0.79
CA TYR A 130 6.80 -14.64 0.96
C TYR A 130 6.03 -14.95 -0.34
N TYR A 131 5.56 -13.90 -1.03
CA TYR A 131 4.86 -14.05 -2.31
C TYR A 131 5.83 -14.00 -3.48
N ALA A 132 6.59 -12.92 -3.63
CA ALA A 132 7.55 -12.79 -4.72
C ALA A 132 8.58 -11.72 -4.39
N ARG A 133 9.80 -11.91 -4.92
CA ARG A 133 10.78 -10.82 -5.00
C ARG A 133 10.43 -9.92 -6.19
N PRO A 134 10.76 -8.62 -6.14
CA PRO A 134 10.73 -7.76 -7.31
C PRO A 134 11.46 -8.43 -8.47
N MET A 135 10.84 -8.39 -9.65
CA MET A 135 11.34 -9.09 -10.83
C MET A 135 11.32 -8.17 -12.05
N PRO A 136 12.19 -8.42 -13.04
CA PRO A 136 12.10 -7.75 -14.33
C PRO A 136 10.75 -7.99 -15.00
N ILE A 137 10.29 -7.02 -15.80
CA ILE A 137 8.98 -7.09 -16.47
C ILE A 137 8.86 -8.31 -17.39
N GLU A 138 9.98 -8.78 -17.96
CA GLU A 138 10.04 -9.94 -18.85
C GLU A 138 9.80 -11.25 -18.09
N ALA A 139 10.09 -11.29 -16.79
CA ALA A 139 9.88 -12.47 -15.94
C ALA A 139 8.44 -12.56 -15.40
N PHE A 140 7.73 -11.43 -15.34
CA PHE A 140 6.41 -11.35 -14.71
C PHE A 140 5.33 -12.25 -15.37
N PRO A 141 5.18 -12.31 -16.71
CA PRO A 141 4.17 -13.16 -17.33
C PRO A 141 4.34 -14.66 -17.01
N ALA A 142 5.59 -15.13 -17.00
CA ALA A 142 5.89 -16.53 -16.67
C ALA A 142 5.58 -16.84 -15.20
N TRP A 143 5.94 -15.93 -14.28
CA TRP A 143 5.61 -16.06 -12.87
C TRP A 143 4.10 -16.04 -12.62
N LEU A 144 3.36 -15.17 -13.31
CA LEU A 144 1.90 -15.07 -13.16
C LEU A 144 1.19 -16.34 -13.65
N ALA A 145 1.59 -16.89 -14.80
CA ALA A 145 1.00 -18.10 -15.35
C ALA A 145 1.21 -19.33 -14.42
N ASP A 146 2.39 -19.46 -13.81
CA ASP A 146 2.68 -20.53 -12.84
C ASP A 146 1.77 -20.46 -11.61
N ARG A 147 1.48 -19.24 -11.14
CA ARG A 147 0.58 -18.97 -9.99
C ARG A 147 -0.89 -19.29 -10.27
N GLU A 148 -1.38 -18.98 -11.46
CA GLU A 148 -2.75 -19.30 -11.87
C GLU A 148 -2.96 -20.82 -12.00
N GLY A 149 -1.93 -21.55 -12.48
CA GLY A 149 -1.92 -23.01 -12.52
C GLY A 149 -2.03 -23.64 -11.12
N GLN A 150 -1.23 -23.16 -10.15
CA GLN A 150 -1.21 -23.69 -8.79
C GLN A 150 -2.50 -23.43 -7.99
N LYS A 151 -3.17 -22.28 -8.22
CA LYS A 151 -4.49 -22.00 -7.61
C LYS A 151 -5.59 -22.96 -8.08
N SER A 152 -5.42 -23.54 -9.28
CA SER A 152 -6.37 -24.47 -9.88
C SER A 152 -6.23 -25.89 -9.31
N GLU A 153 -5.08 -26.23 -8.73
CA GLU A 153 -4.77 -27.56 -8.17
C GLU A 153 -4.97 -27.65 -6.65
N GLY A 154 -4.98 -26.51 -5.93
CA GLY A 154 -5.17 -26.44 -4.47
C GLY A 154 -6.61 -26.21 -4.00
N GLY A 155 -7.58 -26.32 -4.90
CA GLY A 155 -9.01 -26.12 -4.65
C GLY A 155 -9.83 -27.40 -4.76
N GLU A 156 -9.49 -28.43 -3.98
CA GLU A 156 -10.36 -29.57 -3.65
C GLU A 156 -10.36 -29.83 -2.14
#